data_AF-A0AAC9HFX6-F1
#
_entry.id   AF-A0AAC9HFX6-F1
#
_cell.length_a   1.000
_cell.length_b   1.000
_cell.length_c   1.000
_cell.angle_alpha   90.00
_cell.angle_beta   90.00
_cell.angle_gamma   90.00
#
_symmetry.space_group_name_H-M   'P 1'
#
loop_
_entity.id
_entity.type
_entity.pdbx_description
1 polymer ?
#
loop_
_entity_poly.entity_id
_entity_poly.type
_entity_poly.pdbx_seq_one_letter_code
_entity_poly.pdbx_strand_id
1 'polypeptide(L)'
;MMHEIDDPVLLSPSQLVSSSKLSKNLGAYLNEVRKRPIFVTREQEVEAVLLNLDDYRELLREEQKIEDLYLAVLALRRLAENAKTPERLLEMDEVLERFGITREELAEAPGDEMEN
;
A
#
# COMPACT_ATOMS: atom_id res chain seq x y z
N MET A 1 3.71 -23.37 0.12
CA MET A 1 4.50 -23.07 -1.10
C MET A 1 4.23 -21.61 -1.41
N MET A 2 5.21 -20.74 -1.21
CA MET A 2 5.13 -19.34 -1.69
C MET A 2 5.04 -19.42 -3.21
N HIS A 3 3.94 -18.93 -3.79
CA HIS A 3 3.92 -18.65 -5.21
C HIS A 3 5.02 -17.61 -5.46
N GLU A 4 6.01 -17.94 -6.30
CA GLU A 4 6.83 -16.93 -6.96
C GLU A 4 5.84 -16.00 -7.65
N ILE A 5 5.69 -14.80 -7.08
CA ILE A 5 4.96 -13.73 -7.74
C ILE A 5 5.84 -13.39 -8.92
N ASP A 6 5.42 -13.81 -10.11
CA ASP A 6 6.03 -13.44 -11.38
C ASP A 6 6.00 -11.90 -11.41
N ASP A 7 7.13 -11.26 -11.11
CA ASP A 7 7.19 -9.80 -10.96
C ASP A 7 6.90 -9.20 -12.33
N PRO A 8 5.73 -8.59 -12.55
CA PRO A 8 5.30 -8.16 -13.88
C PRO A 8 6.11 -6.95 -14.35
N VAL A 9 7.01 -6.43 -13.53
CA VAL A 9 7.76 -5.21 -13.79
C VAL A 9 9.06 -5.54 -14.53
N LEU A 10 9.00 -5.49 -15.86
CA LEU A 10 10.20 -5.48 -16.71
C LEU A 10 10.96 -4.16 -16.53
N LEU A 11 12.05 -4.20 -15.78
CA LEU A 11 12.93 -3.04 -15.58
C LEU A 11 13.78 -2.78 -16.83
N SER A 12 13.73 -1.56 -17.36
CA SER A 12 14.66 -1.16 -18.41
C SER A 12 16.07 -0.98 -17.82
N PRO A 13 17.16 -1.25 -18.57
CA PRO A 13 18.53 -1.01 -18.11
C PRO A 13 18.77 0.44 -17.66
N SER A 14 17.98 1.38 -18.21
CA SER A 14 18.06 2.81 -17.87
C SER A 14 17.46 3.16 -16.51
N GLN A 15 16.77 2.23 -15.87
CA GLN A 15 16.20 2.37 -14.53
C GLN A 15 17.08 1.71 -13.46
N LEU A 16 18.07 0.91 -13.86
CA LEU A 16 18.97 0.22 -12.93
C LEU A 16 20.24 1.06 -12.70
N VAL A 17 20.61 1.27 -11.44
CA VAL A 17 21.84 1.95 -11.05
C VAL A 17 22.54 1.22 -9.92
N SER A 18 23.85 1.04 -10.00
CA SER A 18 24.58 0.48 -8.85
C SER A 18 24.63 1.48 -7.70
N SER A 19 24.62 0.99 -6.44
CA SER A 19 24.71 1.85 -5.25
C SER A 19 25.97 2.75 -5.27
N SER A 20 27.06 2.23 -5.85
CA SER A 20 28.33 2.97 -6.04
C SER A 20 28.25 4.09 -7.09
N LYS A 21 27.41 3.95 -8.12
CA LYS A 21 27.21 4.97 -9.15
C LYS A 21 26.22 6.04 -8.69
N LEU A 22 25.19 5.62 -7.95
CA LEU A 22 24.21 6.49 -7.30
C LEU A 22 24.90 7.45 -6.34
N SER A 23 25.72 6.95 -5.41
CA SER A 23 26.36 7.78 -4.38
C SER A 23 27.28 8.86 -4.97
N LYS A 24 27.97 8.57 -6.07
CA LYS A 24 28.85 9.51 -6.77
C LYS A 24 28.11 10.59 -7.55
N ASN A 25 26.87 10.35 -7.96
CA ASN A 25 26.10 11.23 -8.86
C ASN A 25 24.69 11.53 -8.34
N LEU A 26 24.53 11.57 -7.01
CA LEU A 26 23.21 11.63 -6.37
C LEU A 26 22.32 12.76 -6.92
N GLY A 27 22.88 13.95 -7.13
CA GLY A 27 22.12 15.09 -7.67
C GLY A 27 21.53 14.86 -9.06
N ALA A 28 22.22 14.12 -9.94
CA ALA A 28 21.68 13.77 -11.25
C ALA A 28 20.49 12.82 -11.12
N TYR A 29 20.61 11.81 -10.25
CA TYR A 29 19.56 10.83 -10.01
C TYR A 29 18.36 11.41 -9.27
N LEU A 30 18.54 12.38 -8.38
CA LEU A 30 17.43 13.14 -7.78
C LEU A 30 16.64 13.96 -8.82
N ASN A 31 17.28 14.39 -9.91
CA ASN A 31 16.56 15.04 -11.02
C ASN A 31 15.87 14.03 -11.93
N GLU A 32 16.50 12.87 -12.16
CA GLU A 32 15.91 11.78 -12.94
C GLU A 32 14.68 11.16 -12.24
N VAL A 33 14.70 11.04 -10.90
CA VAL A 33 13.62 10.39 -10.14
C VAL A 33 12.28 11.13 -10.26
N ARG A 34 12.31 12.43 -10.56
CA ARG A 34 11.10 13.23 -10.83
C ARG A 34 10.33 12.79 -12.07
N LYS A 35 10.95 11.98 -12.94
CA LYS A 35 10.33 11.49 -14.18
C LYS A 35 9.95 10.02 -14.10
N ARG A 36 10.66 9.25 -13.27
CA ARG A 36 10.48 7.79 -13.12
C ARG A 36 11.24 7.25 -11.90
N PRO A 37 10.78 6.15 -11.30
CA PRO A 37 11.54 5.40 -10.30
C PRO A 37 12.91 4.95 -10.78
N ILE A 38 13.87 4.90 -9.86
CA ILE A 38 15.23 4.38 -10.09
C ILE A 38 15.48 3.22 -9.12
N PHE A 39 15.89 2.09 -9.66
CA PHE A 39 16.12 0.86 -8.92
C PHE A 39 17.62 0.72 -8.66
N VAL A 40 17.97 0.62 -7.38
CA VAL A 40 19.34 0.57 -6.91
C VAL A 40 19.76 -0.88 -6.77
N THR A 41 20.88 -1.24 -7.40
CA THR A 41 21.39 -2.61 -7.41
C THR A 41 22.71 -2.76 -6.69
N ARG A 42 22.86 -3.91 -6.02
CA ARG A 42 24.11 -4.41 -5.45
C ARG A 42 24.19 -5.90 -5.73
N GLU A 43 25.36 -6.38 -6.14
CA GLU A 43 25.58 -7.82 -6.39
C GLU A 43 24.55 -8.45 -7.37
N GLN A 44 24.09 -7.66 -8.35
CA GLN A 44 23.08 -8.04 -9.36
C GLN A 44 21.64 -8.18 -8.84
N GLU A 45 21.38 -7.84 -7.58
CA GLU A 45 20.04 -7.79 -7.00
C GLU A 45 19.60 -6.34 -6.79
N VAL A 46 18.29 -6.09 -6.88
CA VAL A 46 17.69 -4.80 -6.53
C VAL A 46 17.55 -4.75 -5.01
N GLU A 47 18.24 -3.81 -4.36
CA GLU A 47 18.23 -3.64 -2.89
C GLU A 47 17.33 -2.49 -2.43
N ALA A 48 17.07 -1.51 -3.30
CA ALA A 48 16.26 -0.34 -2.97
C ALA A 48 15.66 0.30 -4.22
N VAL A 49 14.64 1.14 -4.01
CA VAL A 49 14.06 2.00 -5.04
C VAL A 49 14.11 3.44 -4.56
N LEU A 50 14.63 4.32 -5.40
CA LEU A 50 14.53 5.77 -5.22
C LEU A 50 13.30 6.25 -6.00
N LEU A 51 12.43 6.98 -5.31
CA LEU A 51 11.16 7.49 -5.81
C LEU A 51 11.07 8.99 -5.54
N ASN A 52 10.29 9.70 -6.36
CA ASN A 52 9.82 11.02 -5.97
C ASN A 52 8.85 10.87 -4.79
N LEU A 53 8.90 11.80 -3.84
CA LEU A 53 8.04 11.79 -2.66
C LEU A 53 6.56 11.89 -3.04
N ASP A 54 6.24 12.69 -4.07
CA ASP A 54 4.86 12.85 -4.53
C ASP A 54 4.32 11.56 -5.14
N ASP A 55 5.12 10.87 -5.95
CA ASP A 55 4.78 9.56 -6.52
C ASP A 55 4.58 8.52 -5.42
N TYR A 56 5.43 8.52 -4.37
CA TYR A 56 5.25 7.63 -3.23
C TYR A 56 3.93 7.88 -2.49
N ARG A 57 3.58 9.15 -2.26
CA ARG A 57 2.30 9.52 -1.64
C ARG A 57 1.11 9.14 -2.50
N GLU A 58 1.23 9.23 -3.82
CA GLU A 58 0.19 8.77 -4.75
C GLU A 58 0.02 7.25 -4.67
N LEU A 59 1.12 6.47 -4.65
CA LEU A 59 1.07 5.03 -4.47
C LEU A 59 0.33 4.63 -3.18
N LEU A 60 0.62 5.30 -2.05
CA LEU A 60 -0.08 5.04 -0.79
C LEU A 60 -1.59 5.32 -0.89
N ARG A 61 -1.99 6.38 -1.60
CA ARG A 61 -3.41 6.69 -1.80
C ARG A 61 -4.11 5.65 -2.67
N GLU A 62 -3.44 5.16 -3.71
CA GLU A 62 -4.00 4.11 -4.56
C GLU A 62 -4.10 2.77 -3.82
N GLU A 63 -3.12 2.44 -2.98
CA GLU A 63 -3.18 1.28 -2.08
C GLU A 63 -4.40 1.35 -1.17
N GLN A 64 -4.62 2.50 -0.50
CA GLN A 64 -5.78 2.70 0.38
C GLN A 64 -7.11 2.51 -0.39
N LYS A 65 -7.23 3.06 -1.60
CA LYS A 65 -8.44 2.90 -2.43
C LYS A 65 -8.72 1.43 -2.77
N ILE A 66 -7.67 0.65 -3.05
CA ILE A 66 -7.79 -0.78 -3.35
C ILE A 66 -8.24 -1.54 -2.11
N GLU A 67 -7.71 -1.21 -0.94
CA GLU A 67 -8.13 -1.80 0.33
C GLU A 67 -9.60 -1.49 0.63
N ASP A 68 -10.02 -0.24 0.48
CA ASP A 68 -11.42 0.18 0.66
C ASP A 68 -12.36 -0.58 -0.28
N LEU A 69 -11.96 -0.75 -1.55
CA LEU A 69 -12.72 -1.51 -2.54
C LEU A 69 -12.82 -2.98 -2.15
N TYR A 70 -11.73 -3.58 -1.67
CA TYR A 70 -11.72 -4.96 -1.19
C TYR A 70 -12.70 -5.14 -0.02
N LEU A 71 -12.68 -4.23 0.96
CA LEU A 71 -13.60 -4.24 2.10
C LEU A 71 -15.06 -4.09 1.66
N ALA A 72 -15.34 -3.20 0.70
CA ALA A 72 -16.67 -3.03 0.14
C ALA A 72 -17.17 -4.31 -0.55
N VAL A 73 -16.33 -4.96 -1.36
CA VAL A 73 -16.65 -6.24 -2.00
C VAL A 73 -16.91 -7.34 -0.97
N LEU A 74 -16.09 -7.41 0.08
CA LEU A 74 -16.27 -8.36 1.17
C LEU A 74 -17.60 -8.13 1.92
N ALA A 75 -17.94 -6.88 2.20
CA ALA A 75 -19.21 -6.52 2.83
C ALA A 75 -20.41 -6.92 1.96
N LEU A 76 -20.38 -6.60 0.66
CA LEU A 76 -21.42 -7.00 -0.29
C LEU A 76 -21.59 -8.52 -0.36
N ARG A 77 -20.47 -9.27 -0.39
CA ARG A 77 -20.50 -10.73 -0.37
C ARG A 77 -21.19 -11.27 0.88
N ARG A 78 -20.84 -10.75 2.06
CA ARG A 78 -21.46 -11.16 3.33
C ARG A 78 -22.97 -10.87 3.34
N LEU A 79 -23.39 -9.71 2.85
CA LEU A 79 -24.82 -9.38 2.72
C LEU A 79 -25.55 -10.34 1.77
N ALA A 80 -24.94 -10.70 0.65
CA ALA A 80 -25.50 -11.66 -0.30
C ALA A 80 -25.58 -13.08 0.26
N GLU A 81 -24.59 -13.51 1.06
CA GLU A 81 -24.62 -14.78 1.78
C GLU A 81 -25.73 -14.79 2.84
N ASN A 82 -25.85 -13.70 3.62
CA ASN A 82 -26.92 -13.52 4.60
C ASN A 82 -28.31 -13.54 3.97
N ALA A 83 -28.48 -12.98 2.76
CA ALA A 83 -29.76 -13.02 2.05
C ALA A 83 -30.21 -14.45 1.70
N LYS A 84 -29.26 -15.40 1.56
CA LYS A 84 -29.56 -16.82 1.29
C LYS A 84 -29.85 -17.60 2.57
N THR A 85 -29.10 -17.31 3.62
CA THR A 85 -29.27 -17.91 4.95
C THR A 85 -29.31 -16.80 5.98
N PRO A 86 -30.50 -16.27 6.31
CA PRO A 86 -30.61 -15.08 7.15
C PRO A 86 -30.11 -15.32 8.58
N GLU A 87 -28.99 -14.69 8.90
CA GLU A 87 -28.52 -14.42 10.25
C GLU A 87 -28.89 -12.99 10.65
N ARG A 88 -28.94 -12.74 11.96
CA ARG A 88 -29.18 -11.39 12.50
C ARG A 88 -27.97 -10.52 12.19
N LEU A 89 -28.19 -9.45 11.43
CA LEU A 89 -27.22 -8.37 11.27
C LEU A 89 -27.14 -7.57 12.58
N LEU A 90 -25.92 -7.23 12.99
CA LEU A 90 -25.67 -6.37 14.13
C LEU A 90 -25.48 -4.94 13.63
N GLU A 91 -26.12 -3.99 14.31
CA GLU A 91 -25.86 -2.58 14.10
C GLU A 91 -24.50 -2.20 14.66
N MET A 92 -23.93 -1.10 14.16
CA MET A 92 -22.59 -0.65 14.56
C MET A 92 -22.46 -0.49 16.08
N ASP A 93 -23.47 0.07 16.74
CA ASP A 93 -23.42 0.30 18.18
C ASP A 93 -23.41 -1.02 18.99
N GLU A 94 -24.10 -2.07 18.51
CA GLU A 94 -24.07 -3.40 19.14
C GLU A 94 -22.70 -4.07 18.97
N VAL A 95 -22.04 -3.85 17.82
CA VAL A 95 -20.68 -4.32 17.58
C VAL A 95 -19.71 -3.61 18.51
N LEU A 96 -19.77 -2.29 18.59
CA LEU A 96 -18.92 -1.47 19.46
C LEU A 96 -19.04 -1.86 20.93
N GLU A 97 -20.26 -2.01 21.44
CA GLU A 97 -20.53 -2.47 22.81
C GLU A 97 -19.90 -3.85 23.06
N ARG A 98 -20.02 -4.78 22.11
CA ARG A 98 -19.45 -6.13 22.22
C ARG A 98 -17.92 -6.13 22.31
N PHE A 99 -17.25 -5.20 21.64
CA PHE A 99 -15.79 -5.06 21.69
C PHE A 99 -15.31 -4.13 22.81
N GLY A 100 -16.21 -3.45 23.52
CA GLY A 100 -15.88 -2.51 24.58
C GLY A 100 -15.16 -1.26 24.07
N ILE A 101 -15.47 -0.82 22.85
CA ILE A 101 -14.84 0.31 22.17
C ILE A 101 -15.89 1.39 21.91
N THR A 102 -15.53 2.65 22.14
CA THR A 102 -16.36 3.81 21.82
C THR A 102 -16.19 4.26 20.36
N ARG A 103 -17.12 5.08 19.85
CA ARG A 103 -16.99 5.63 18.49
C ARG A 103 -15.77 6.54 18.36
N GLU A 104 -15.44 7.30 19.39
CA GLU A 104 -14.26 8.16 19.44
C GLU A 104 -12.97 7.32 19.37
N GLU A 105 -12.87 6.26 20.18
CA GLU A 105 -11.69 5.36 20.18
C GLU A 105 -11.51 4.63 18.83
N LEU A 106 -12.61 4.30 18.15
CA LEU A 106 -12.54 3.71 16.81
C LEU A 106 -12.02 4.72 15.77
N ALA A 107 -12.40 5.99 15.90
CA ALA A 107 -11.93 7.06 15.01
C ALA A 107 -10.47 7.46 15.26
N GLU A 108 -9.94 7.20 16.46
CA GLU A 108 -8.56 7.46 16.87
C GLU A 108 -7.60 6.27 16.63
N ALA A 109 -8.10 5.13 16.14
CA ALA A 109 -7.25 3.99 15.82
C ALA A 109 -6.15 4.40 14.81
N PRO A 110 -4.90 3.93 14.98
CA PRO A 110 -3.72 4.48 14.29
C PRO A 110 -3.73 4.09 12.80
N GLY A 111 -4.49 4.85 12.01
CA GLY A 111 -4.36 4.96 10.55
C GLY A 111 -3.82 6.32 10.13
N ASP A 112 -3.89 7.33 11.01
CA ASP A 112 -3.59 8.74 10.72
C ASP A 112 -2.37 9.29 11.48
N GLU A 113 -1.54 8.46 12.11
CA GLU A 113 -0.24 8.91 12.65
C GLU A 113 0.81 9.03 11.53
N MET A 114 0.60 9.95 10.58
CA MET A 114 1.65 10.53 9.75
C MET A 114 1.41 12.03 9.55
N GLU A 115 1.41 12.81 10.63
CA GLU A 115 1.64 14.26 10.54
C GLU A 115 2.22 14.81 11.84
N ASN A 116 3.55 14.97 11.84
CA ASN A 116 4.30 16.07 12.50
C ASN A 116 5.65 16.25 11.81
#